data_AF-A0A239R092-F1
#
_entry.id   AF-A0A239R092-F1
#
_cell.length_a   1.000
_cell.length_b   1.000
_cell.length_c   1.000
_cell.angle_alpha   90.00
_cell.angle_beta   90.00
_cell.angle_gamma   90.00
#
_symmetry.space_group_name_H-M   'P 1'
#
loop_
_entity.id
_entity.type
_entity.pdbx_description
1 polymer ?
#
loop_
_entity_poly.entity_id
_entity_poly.type
_entity_poly.pdbx_seq_one_letter_code
_entity_poly.pdbx_strand_id
1 'polypeptide(L)'
;MITKDSIETAYSFLHQKQRIYIHSTLDWQKDDIEMAIAGYADSMSPALYETISEGRADFLRDHKRFREDINHAVEVLEGMLS
;
A
#
# COMPACT_ATOMS: atom_id res chain seq x y z
N MET A 1 -2.69 -0.79 -17.69
CA MET A 1 -3.53 -2.00 -17.68
C MET A 1 -3.25 -2.73 -16.38
N ILE A 2 -4.28 -3.20 -15.69
CA ILE A 2 -4.12 -4.00 -14.47
C ILE A 2 -3.93 -5.46 -14.89
N THR A 3 -2.84 -6.08 -14.44
CA THR A 3 -2.54 -7.50 -14.68
C THR A 3 -2.60 -8.27 -13.37
N LYS A 4 -2.87 -9.57 -13.44
CA LYS A 4 -2.87 -10.44 -12.25
C LYS A 4 -1.53 -10.37 -11.50
N ASP A 5 -0.43 -10.43 -12.23
CA ASP A 5 0.93 -10.30 -11.70
C ASP A 5 1.17 -8.96 -10.97
N SER A 6 0.62 -7.86 -11.48
CA SER A 6 0.72 -6.56 -10.82
C SER A 6 -0.07 -6.52 -9.50
N ILE A 7 -1.22 -7.18 -9.45
CA ILE A 7 -2.04 -7.29 -8.23
C ILE A 7 -1.32 -8.17 -7.20
N GLU A 8 -0.83 -9.35 -7.60
CA GLU A 8 -0.10 -10.28 -6.73
C GLU A 8 1.17 -9.65 -6.15
N THR A 9 1.92 -8.91 -6.98
CA THR A 9 3.13 -8.18 -6.56
C THR A 9 2.78 -7.08 -5.57
N ALA A 10 1.78 -6.24 -5.89
CA ALA A 10 1.35 -5.17 -5.00
C ALA A 10 0.83 -5.72 -3.67
N TYR A 11 -0.02 -6.74 -3.73
CA TYR A 11 -0.56 -7.40 -2.54
C TYR A 11 0.55 -7.95 -1.67
N SER A 12 1.47 -8.73 -2.23
CA SER A 12 2.57 -9.36 -1.48
C SER A 12 3.45 -8.32 -0.79
N PHE A 13 3.83 -7.26 -1.50
CA PHE A 13 4.66 -6.19 -0.95
C PHE A 13 3.94 -5.40 0.15
N LEU A 14 2.73 -4.91 -0.13
CA LEU A 14 1.96 -4.10 0.81
C LEU A 14 1.55 -4.91 2.03
N HIS A 15 1.08 -6.15 1.86
CA HIS A 15 0.70 -7.02 2.97
C HIS A 15 1.89 -7.33 3.88
N GLN A 16 3.08 -7.61 3.33
CA GLN A 16 4.28 -7.83 4.15
C GLN A 16 4.63 -6.59 4.98
N LYS A 17 4.64 -5.40 4.36
CA LYS A 17 4.98 -4.14 5.03
C LYS A 17 3.93 -3.71 6.05
N GLN A 18 2.64 -3.89 5.73
CA GLN A 18 1.50 -3.64 6.61
C GLN A 18 1.62 -4.44 7.91
N ARG A 19 1.91 -5.75 7.83
CA ARG A 19 2.08 -6.58 9.03
C ARG A 19 3.22 -6.08 9.92
N ILE A 20 4.35 -5.67 9.34
CA ILE A 20 5.47 -5.11 10.12
C ILE A 20 5.06 -3.77 10.74
N TYR A 21 4.44 -2.88 9.97
CA TYR A 21 4.00 -1.55 10.42
C TYR A 21 3.03 -1.63 11.61
N ILE A 22 2.04 -2.52 11.54
CA ILE A 22 1.01 -2.69 12.58
C ILE A 22 1.61 -3.15 13.90
N HIS A 23 2.61 -4.04 13.86
CA HIS A 23 3.23 -4.66 15.03
C HIS A 23 4.51 -3.97 15.52
N SER A 24 5.02 -2.99 14.76
CA SER A 24 6.23 -2.27 15.15
C SER A 24 5.96 -1.31 16.31
N THR A 25 6.87 -1.32 17.29
CA THR A 25 6.93 -0.35 18.39
C THR A 25 8.00 0.73 18.17
N LEU A 26 8.67 0.72 17.01
CA LEU A 26 9.77 1.61 16.67
C LEU A 26 9.30 2.63 15.64
N ASP A 27 9.26 3.91 16.00
CA ASP A 27 8.74 4.95 15.11
C ASP A 27 9.58 5.11 13.84
N TRP A 28 10.91 5.05 13.96
CA TRP A 28 11.80 5.09 12.79
C TRP A 28 11.55 3.95 11.79
N GLN A 29 11.18 2.76 12.28
CA GLN A 29 10.88 1.62 11.41
C GLN A 29 9.56 1.83 10.67
N LYS A 30 8.59 2.50 11.31
CA LYS A 30 7.34 2.88 10.66
C LYS A 30 7.61 3.91 9.57
N ASP A 31 8.39 4.95 9.87
CA ASP A 31 8.76 5.98 8.88
C ASP A 31 9.48 5.37 7.66
N ASP A 32 10.41 4.42 7.89
CA ASP A 32 11.09 3.69 6.82
C ASP A 32 10.11 2.86 5.95
N ILE A 33 9.10 2.26 6.57
CA ILE A 33 8.05 1.52 5.87
C ILE A 33 7.17 2.47 5.05
N GLU A 34 6.78 3.60 5.61
CA GLU A 34 6.00 4.63 4.92
C GLU A 34 6.73 5.14 3.68
N MET A 35 8.02 5.47 3.82
CA MET A 35 8.87 5.88 2.70
C MET A 35 8.99 4.80 1.63
N ALA A 36 9.20 3.54 2.03
CA ALA A 36 9.30 2.43 1.08
C ALA A 36 7.99 2.18 0.32
N ILE A 37 6.84 2.31 0.99
CA ILE A 37 5.52 2.16 0.37
C ILE A 37 5.22 3.34 -0.54
N ALA A 38 5.53 4.57 -0.14
CA ALA A 38 5.36 5.76 -0.98
C ALA A 38 6.18 5.63 -2.28
N GLY A 39 7.44 5.20 -2.19
CA GLY A 39 8.28 4.95 -3.38
C GLY A 39 7.77 3.80 -4.26
N TYR A 40 7.15 2.77 -3.67
CA TYR A 40 6.47 1.74 -4.45
C TYR A 40 5.22 2.30 -5.16
N ALA A 41 4.41 3.11 -4.48
CA ALA A 41 3.23 3.74 -5.04
C ALA A 41 3.56 4.67 -6.23
N ASP A 42 4.75 5.27 -6.25
CA ASP A 42 5.24 6.07 -7.38
C ASP A 42 5.66 5.23 -8.61
N SER A 43 5.99 3.95 -8.41
CA SER A 43 6.51 3.06 -9.47
C SER A 43 5.54 1.96 -9.91
N MET A 44 4.46 1.73 -9.16
CA MET A 44 3.45 0.73 -9.49
C MET A 44 2.58 1.16 -10.68
N SER A 45 1.73 0.23 -11.15
CA SER A 45 0.78 0.50 -12.24
C SER A 45 -0.16 1.66 -11.86
N PRO A 46 -0.23 2.76 -12.66
CA PRO A 46 -1.11 3.89 -12.35
C PRO A 46 -2.59 3.50 -12.26
N ALA A 47 -3.04 2.59 -13.13
CA ALA A 47 -4.42 2.10 -13.09
C ALA A 47 -4.72 1.31 -11.81
N LEU A 48 -3.74 0.56 -11.29
CA LEU A 48 -3.89 -0.15 -10.03
C LEU A 48 -3.87 0.82 -8.86
N TYR A 49 -2.98 1.82 -8.88
CA TYR A 49 -2.94 2.88 -7.88
C TYR A 49 -4.25 3.68 -7.82
N GLU A 50 -4.82 4.07 -8.96
CA GLU A 50 -6.13 4.72 -9.04
C GLU A 50 -7.24 3.85 -8.44
N THR A 51 -7.19 2.54 -8.68
CA THR A 51 -8.17 1.59 -8.13
C THR A 51 -8.10 1.52 -6.61
N ILE A 52 -6.91 1.40 -6.02
CA ILE A 52 -6.76 1.28 -4.56
C ILE A 52 -6.86 2.61 -3.81
N SER A 53 -6.64 3.74 -4.50
CA SER A 53 -6.67 5.07 -3.87
C SER A 53 -8.07 5.70 -3.87
N GLU A 54 -9.00 5.18 -4.68
CA GLU A 54 -10.36 5.72 -4.83
C GLU A 54 -10.39 7.24 -5.08
N GLY A 55 -9.37 7.78 -5.78
CA GLY A 55 -9.25 9.21 -6.10
C GLY A 55 -8.67 10.08 -4.98
N ARG A 56 -8.14 9.50 -3.90
CA ARG A 56 -7.45 10.23 -2.84
C ARG A 56 -6.03 10.63 -3.26
N ALA A 57 -5.78 11.94 -3.27
CA ALA A 57 -4.49 12.51 -3.72
C ALA A 57 -3.30 12.06 -2.87
N ASP A 58 -3.45 12.03 -1.54
CA ASP A 58 -2.36 11.72 -0.61
C ASP A 58 -2.34 10.25 -0.13
N PHE A 59 -3.01 9.36 -0.88
CA PHE A 59 -3.11 7.95 -0.52
C PHE A 59 -1.72 7.31 -0.38
N LEU A 60 -1.48 6.63 0.75
CA LEU A 60 -0.19 6.03 1.13
C LEU A 60 0.98 7.04 1.28
N ARG A 61 0.69 8.34 1.32
CA ARG A 61 1.71 9.41 1.46
C ARG A 61 1.46 10.33 2.66
N ASP A 62 0.27 10.29 3.26
CA ASP A 62 -0.04 11.01 4.50
C ASP A 62 0.23 10.15 5.74
N HIS A 63 1.27 10.50 6.50
CA HIS A 63 1.64 9.85 7.78
C HIS A 63 0.44 9.70 8.74
N LYS A 64 -0.46 10.70 8.80
CA LYS A 64 -1.59 10.68 9.74
C LYS A 64 -2.63 9.63 9.38
N ARG A 65 -2.75 9.29 8.10
CA ARG A 65 -3.75 8.36 7.56
C ARG A 65 -3.13 7.08 7.04
N PHE A 66 -1.82 6.94 7.11
CA PHE A 66 -1.09 5.83 6.51
C PHE A 66 -1.60 4.47 6.96
N ARG A 67 -1.89 4.30 8.25
CA ARG A 67 -2.46 3.07 8.80
C ARG A 67 -3.79 2.69 8.15
N GLU A 68 -4.66 3.67 7.93
CA GLU A 68 -5.96 3.45 7.29
C GLU A 68 -5.76 3.08 5.82
N ASP A 69 -4.87 3.82 5.14
CA ASP A 69 -4.60 3.66 3.72
C ASP A 69 -3.98 2.30 3.40
N ILE A 70 -3.01 1.85 4.20
CA ILE A 70 -2.34 0.56 3.96
C ILE A 70 -3.27 -0.63 4.25
N ASN A 71 -4.17 -0.51 5.22
CA ASN A 71 -5.19 -1.54 5.48
C ASN A 71 -6.17 -1.63 4.32
N HIS A 72 -6.68 -0.48 3.87
CA HIS A 72 -7.59 -0.40 2.73
C HIS A 72 -6.95 -0.94 1.45
N ALA A 73 -5.70 -0.56 1.15
CA ALA A 73 -4.98 -1.07 -0.01
C ALA A 73 -4.88 -2.60 -0.01
N VAL A 74 -4.54 -3.19 1.14
CA VAL A 74 -4.43 -4.65 1.29
C VAL A 74 -5.79 -5.33 1.09
N GLU A 75 -6.86 -4.80 1.70
CA GLU A 75 -8.22 -5.34 1.55
C GLU A 75 -8.71 -5.30 0.10
N VAL A 76 -8.52 -4.17 -0.60
CA VAL A 76 -8.90 -4.04 -2.02
C VAL A 76 -8.11 -5.04 -2.87
N LEU A 77 -6.79 -5.14 -2.66
CA LEU A 77 -5.94 -6.05 -3.43
C LEU A 77 -6.28 -7.52 -3.17
N GLU A 78 -6.59 -7.90 -1.93
CA GLU A 78 -7.07 -9.25 -1.59
C GLU A 78 -8.39 -9.57 -2.32
N GLY A 79 -9.33 -8.63 -2.33
CA GLY A 79 -10.58 -8.75 -3.07
C GLY A 79 -10.38 -8.92 -4.59
N MET A 80 -9.33 -8.33 -5.16
CA MET A 80 -8.99 -8.48 -6.58
C MET A 80 -8.31 -9.80 -6.92
N LEU A 81 -7.80 -10.54 -5.92
CA LEU A 81 -7.19 -11.87 -6.08
C LEU A 81 -8.19 -13.02 -5.91
N SER A 82 -9.39 -12.69 -5.42
CA SER A 82 -10.52 -13.61 -5.19
C SER A 82 -11.19 -14.01 -6.50
#